data_AF-A0A1W9YLQ4-F1
#
_entry.id   AF-A0A1W9YLQ4-F1
#
_cell.length_a   1.000
_cell.length_b   1.000
_cell.length_c   1.000
_cell.angle_alpha   90.00
_cell.angle_beta   90.00
_cell.angle_gamma   90.00
#
_symmetry.space_group_name_H-M   'P 1'
#
loop_
_entity.id
_entity.type
_entity.pdbx_description
1 polymer ?
#
loop_
_entity_poly.entity_id
_entity_poly.type
_entity_poly.pdbx_seq_one_letter_code
_entity_poly.pdbx_strand_id
1 'polypeptide(L)' 'LPTDLPNDVLSQLGARIQHALRAFTPDDHKALRKTVRTYPKTDVYDLESALTSLGTGEAVVTVLSEKG' A
#
# COMPACT_ATOMS: atom_id res chain seq x y z
N LEU A 1 -2.76 0.21 -7.57
CA LEU A 1 -1.55 0.99 -7.85
C LEU A 1 -2.01 2.35 -8.36
N PRO A 2 -1.54 3.46 -7.79
CA PRO A 2 -1.70 4.77 -8.41
C PRO A 2 -1.12 4.65 -9.82
N THR A 3 -1.97 4.67 -10.84
CA THR A 3 -1.55 4.53 -12.24
C THR A 3 -0.97 5.83 -12.79
N ASP A 4 -0.99 6.90 -12.00
CA ASP A 4 -0.55 8.24 -12.38
C ASP A 4 0.97 8.44 -12.31
N LEU A 5 1.71 7.46 -11.76
CA LEU A 5 3.17 7.52 -11.64
C LEU A 5 3.86 6.35 -12.36
N PRO A 6 4.87 6.62 -13.20
CA PRO A 6 5.69 5.58 -13.81
C PRO A 6 6.41 4.72 -12.77
N ASN A 7 6.56 3.42 -13.06
CA ASN A 7 7.24 2.47 -12.17
C ASN A 7 8.67 2.89 -11.82
N ASP A 8 9.39 3.52 -12.76
CA ASP A 8 10.77 3.99 -12.58
C ASP A 8 10.89 5.13 -11.57
N VAL A 9 9.81 5.89 -11.36
CA VAL A 9 9.73 6.94 -10.34
C VAL A 9 9.28 6.32 -9.02
N LEU A 10 8.30 5.41 -9.06
CA LEU A 10 7.81 4.70 -7.88
C LEU A 10 8.87 3.84 -7.18
N SER A 11 9.88 3.36 -7.93
CA SER A 11 11.01 2.60 -7.38
C SER A 11 12.02 3.49 -6.63
N GLN A 12 12.06 4.79 -6.94
CA GLN A 12 12.93 5.76 -6.26
C GLN A 12 12.31 6.31 -4.98
N LEU A 13 10.98 6.21 -4.83
CA LEU A 13 10.28 6.65 -3.63
C LEU A 13 10.47 5.62 -2.51
N GLY A 14 11.46 5.89 -1.64
CA GLY A 14 11.74 5.05 -0.48
C GLY A 14 10.67 5.09 0.61
N ALA A 15 9.86 6.15 0.66
CA ALA A 15 8.74 6.24 1.59
C ALA A 15 7.42 6.27 0.84
N ARG A 16 6.43 5.54 1.36
CA ARG A 16 5.06 5.47 0.83
C ARG A 16 4.06 5.74 1.93
N ILE A 17 3.05 6.54 1.62
CA ILE A 17 1.92 6.83 2.51
C ILE A 17 0.66 6.39 1.78
N GLN A 18 -0.04 5.41 2.33
CA GLN A 18 -1.27 4.86 1.76
C GLN A 18 -2.43 5.01 2.73
N HIS A 19 -3.37 5.85 2.34
CA HIS A 19 -4.64 6.01 3.04
C HIS A 19 -5.57 4.81 2.76
N ALA A 20 -6.65 4.74 3.54
CA ALA A 20 -7.68 3.73 3.44
C ALA A 20 -8.10 3.44 1.99
N LEU A 21 -8.04 2.15 1.61
CA LEU A 21 -8.53 1.65 0.33
C LEU A 21 -9.86 0.96 0.55
N ARG A 22 -10.90 1.50 -0.06
CA ARG A 22 -12.23 0.88 -0.04
C ARG A 22 -12.35 -0.05 -1.23
N ALA A 23 -12.49 -1.34 -0.96
CA ALA A 23 -12.76 -2.34 -1.98
C ALA A 23 -14.23 -2.78 -1.90
N PHE A 24 -15.05 -2.34 -2.85
CA PHE A 24 -16.48 -2.68 -2.90
C PHE A 24 -16.81 -3.64 -4.04
N THR A 25 -15.94 -3.69 -5.06
CA THR A 25 -16.08 -4.57 -6.22
C THR A 25 -14.98 -5.63 -6.27
N PRO A 26 -15.18 -6.75 -6.99
CA PRO A 26 -14.13 -7.75 -7.20
C PRO A 26 -12.85 -7.16 -7.82
N ASP A 27 -12.99 -6.18 -8.70
CA ASP A 27 -11.86 -5.49 -9.32
C ASP A 27 -11.08 -4.64 -8.31
N ASP A 28 -11.77 -3.97 -7.38
CA ASP A 28 -11.11 -3.25 -6.30
C ASP A 28 -10.33 -4.20 -5.38
N HIS A 29 -10.88 -5.36 -5.04
CA HIS A 29 -10.18 -6.38 -4.26
C HIS A 29 -8.92 -6.88 -4.99
N LYS A 30 -9.01 -7.07 -6.31
CA LYS A 30 -7.85 -7.46 -7.12
C LYS A 30 -6.78 -6.36 -7.16
N ALA A 31 -7.20 -5.10 -7.29
CA ALA A 31 -6.31 -3.94 -7.27
C ALA A 31 -5.64 -3.75 -5.90
N LEU A 32 -6.40 -3.95 -4.81
CA LEU A 32 -5.91 -3.94 -3.43
C LEU A 32 -4.84 -5.00 -3.22
N ARG A 33 -5.13 -6.27 -3.55
CA ARG A 33 -4.15 -7.37 -3.43
C ARG A 33 -2.88 -7.13 -4.23
N LYS A 34 -3.02 -6.60 -5.44
CA LYS A 34 -1.86 -6.23 -6.27
C LYS A 34 -1.03 -5.12 -5.60
N THR A 35 -1.69 -4.18 -4.93
CA THR A 35 -1.03 -3.07 -4.23
C THR A 35 -0.34 -3.54 -2.96
N VAL A 36 -1.00 -4.35 -2.13
CA VAL A 36 -0.42 -4.98 -0.92
C VAL A 36 0.87 -5.75 -1.24
N ARG A 37 0.90 -6.48 -2.35
CA ARG A 37 2.09 -7.22 -2.81
C ARG A 37 3.32 -6.37 -3.11
N THR A 38 3.15 -5.05 -3.28
CA THR A 38 4.27 -4.11 -3.50
C THR A 38 4.86 -3.54 -2.22
N TYR A 39 4.24 -3.84 -1.07
CA TYR A 39 4.76 -3.48 0.24
C TYR A 39 5.70 -4.56 0.78
N PRO A 40 6.62 -4.20 1.68
CA PRO A 40 7.43 -5.18 2.41
C PRO A 40 6.52 -6.19 3.13
N LYS A 41 6.92 -7.47 3.09
CA LYS A 41 6.26 -8.49 3.90
C LYS A 41 6.61 -8.26 5.36
N THR A 42 5.61 -8.42 6.22
CA THR A 42 5.72 -8.25 7.67
C THR A 42 4.96 -9.39 8.34
N ASP A 43 5.51 -9.91 9.43
CA ASP A 43 4.84 -10.93 10.25
C ASP A 43 3.95 -10.30 11.33
N VAL A 44 3.99 -8.97 11.46
CA VAL A 44 3.33 -8.22 12.53
C VAL A 44 1.90 -7.81 12.15
N TYR A 45 1.64 -7.55 10.87
CA TYR A 45 0.33 -7.09 10.40
C TYR A 45 0.01 -7.62 9.00
N ASP A 46 -1.24 -8.02 8.79
CA ASP A 46 -1.76 -8.27 7.44
C ASP A 46 -2.14 -6.92 6.80
N LEU A 47 -1.33 -6.50 5.83
CA LEU A 47 -1.53 -5.25 5.09
C LEU A 47 -2.87 -5.20 4.33
N GLU A 48 -3.41 -6.34 3.87
CA GLU A 48 -4.70 -6.37 3.17
C GLU A 48 -5.85 -6.01 4.11
N SER A 49 -5.88 -6.65 5.29
CA SER A 49 -6.84 -6.33 6.35
C SER A 49 -6.61 -4.94 6.94
N ALA A 50 -5.35 -4.53 7.15
CA ALA A 50 -5.03 -3.23 7.70
C ALA A 50 -5.54 -2.09 6.81
N LEU A 51 -5.23 -2.12 5.50
CA LEU A 51 -5.60 -1.06 4.56
C LEU A 51 -7.12 -0.90 4.36
N THR A 52 -7.89 -1.97 4.57
CA THR A 52 -9.35 -1.93 4.49
C THR A 52 -10.01 -1.50 5.80
N SER A 53 -9.33 -1.70 6.92
CA SER A 53 -9.80 -1.30 8.26
C SER A 53 -9.51 0.17 8.63
N LEU A 54 -8.63 0.85 7.88
CA LEU A 54 -8.24 2.24 8.16
C LEU A 54 -9.45 3.19 8.17
N GLY A 55 -9.53 3.99 9.22
CA GLY A 55 -10.48 5.08 9.38
C GLY A 55 -10.14 6.31 8.52
N THR A 56 -11.02 7.32 8.58
CA THR A 56 -10.76 8.60 7.91
C THR A 56 -9.65 9.34 8.65
N GLY A 57 -8.60 9.73 7.93
CA GLY A 57 -7.41 10.36 8.52
C GLY A 57 -6.30 9.37 8.91
N GLU A 58 -6.53 8.07 8.73
CA GLU A 58 -5.51 7.05 8.98
C GLU A 58 -4.80 6.62 7.69
N ALA A 59 -3.51 6.28 7.81
CA ALA A 59 -2.68 5.85 6.70
C ALA A 59 -1.61 4.85 7.15
N VAL A 60 -1.31 3.88 6.30
CA VAL A 60 -0.11 3.04 6.41
C VAL A 60 1.06 3.81 5.83
N VAL A 61 2.10 3.99 6.64
CA VAL A 61 3.36 4.61 6.21
C VAL A 61 4.43 3.53 6.17
N THR A 62 5.07 3.41 5.02
CA THR A 62 6.24 2.54 4.84
C THR A 62 7.44 3.42 4.55
N VAL A 63 8.55 3.18 5.22
CA VAL A 63 9.80 3.91 5.04
C VAL A 63 10.93 2.92 4.81
N LEU A 64 11.90 3.29 3.98
CA LEU A 64 13.15 2.55 3.87
C LEU A 64 13.87 2.56 5.22
N SER A 65 14.55 1.47 5.50
CA SER A 65 15.47 1.39 6.63
C SER A 65 16.76 2.12 6.29
N GLU A 66 17.66 2.30 7.26
CA GLU A 66 19.00 2.86 7.02
C GLU A 66 19.82 2.07 5.96
N LYS A 67 19.41 0.85 5.64
CA LYS A 67 20.06 -0.03 4.67
C LYS A 67 19.40 -0.04 3.29
N GLY A 68 18.36 0.78 3.09
CA GLY A 68 17.41 0.64 1.97
C GLY A 68 16.32 -0.32 2.36
#